data_AF-A0A1B6IBI0-F1
#
_entry.id   AF-A0A1B6IBI0-F1
#
_cell.length_a   1.000
_cell.length_b   1.000
_cell.length_c   1.000
_cell.angle_alpha   90.00
_cell.angle_beta   90.00
_cell.angle_gamma   90.00
#
_symmetry.space_group_name_H-M   'P 1'
#
loop_
_entity.id
_entity.type
_entity.pdbx_description
1 polymer ?
#
loop_
_entity_poly.entity_id
_entity_poly.type
_entity_poly.pdbx_seq_one_letter_code
_entity_poly.pdbx_strand_id
1 'polypeptide(L)'
;MLVVFRYLWLTTAFSLWICVLSADNSSSENEGPKCKTIFTFGYGYRQFFHMSQSSLHPASGDLLFMKFSVKARSDAHILLSPSPSPEDLEPVYEIVLGAGKNTFSDIRRRRRAATKTSAYTKDILSGTEQREFWVRMNHQGMISVGHEGEDLPFMEWQDPDPLLILYFSIYQRYIVWH
;
A
#
# COMPACT_ATOMS: atom_id res chain seq x y z
N MET A 1 2.23 -17.12 51.43
CA MET A 1 2.31 -17.95 50.20
C MET A 1 1.59 -17.16 49.11
N LEU A 2 2.35 -16.45 48.25
CA LEU A 2 1.80 -15.50 47.28
C LEU A 2 1.33 -16.27 46.02
N VAL A 3 0.06 -16.10 45.65
CA VAL A 3 -0.51 -16.66 44.42
C VAL A 3 -0.09 -15.76 43.26
N VAL A 4 0.75 -16.27 42.37
CA VAL A 4 1.18 -15.58 41.15
C VAL A 4 0.12 -15.81 40.06
N PHE A 5 -0.70 -14.80 39.78
CA PHE A 5 -1.53 -14.78 38.58
C PHE A 5 -0.64 -14.54 37.35
N ARG A 6 -0.38 -15.60 36.59
CA ARG A 6 0.19 -15.49 35.25
C ARG A 6 -0.88 -14.98 34.30
N TYR A 7 -0.88 -13.68 34.01
CA TYR A 7 -1.63 -13.13 32.89
C TYR A 7 -0.96 -13.60 31.59
N LEU A 8 -1.63 -14.53 30.91
CA LEU A 8 -1.30 -14.98 29.56
C LEU A 8 -1.75 -13.87 28.60
N TRP A 9 -0.80 -13.06 28.12
CA TRP A 9 -1.10 -12.00 27.15
C TRP A 9 -1.33 -12.63 25.76
N LEU A 10 -2.58 -12.66 25.32
CA LEU A 10 -2.92 -12.90 23.92
C LEU A 10 -2.46 -11.69 23.10
N THR A 11 -1.30 -11.79 22.45
CA THR A 11 -0.91 -10.85 21.39
C THR A 11 -1.78 -11.11 20.16
N THR A 12 -2.92 -10.44 20.06
CA THR A 12 -3.70 -10.45 18.82
C THR A 12 -2.93 -9.66 17.77
N ALA A 13 -2.18 -10.38 16.93
CA ALA A 13 -1.51 -9.82 15.77
C ALA A 13 -2.59 -9.34 14.79
N PHE A 14 -2.84 -8.04 14.76
CA PHE A 14 -3.77 -7.43 13.81
C PHE A 14 -3.09 -7.32 12.45
N SER A 15 -3.42 -8.25 11.57
CA SER A 15 -2.94 -8.37 10.20
C SER A 15 -3.39 -7.20 9.34
N LEU A 16 -2.45 -6.66 8.53
CA LEU A 16 -2.78 -5.87 7.35
C LEU A 16 -3.33 -6.83 6.28
N TRP A 17 -4.56 -6.63 5.83
CA TRP A 17 -5.12 -7.36 4.70
C TRP A 17 -4.96 -6.50 3.46
N ILE A 18 -4.02 -6.87 2.59
CA ILE A 18 -3.94 -6.30 1.24
C ILE A 18 -4.28 -7.37 0.23
N CYS A 19 -5.33 -7.10 -0.55
CA CYS A 19 -5.84 -7.94 -1.61
C CYS A 19 -5.45 -7.28 -2.95
N VAL A 20 -4.49 -7.86 -3.68
CA VAL A 20 -4.09 -7.38 -5.01
C VAL A 20 -4.87 -8.16 -6.06
N LEU A 21 -5.73 -7.48 -6.82
CA LEU A 21 -6.51 -8.07 -7.91
C LEU A 21 -5.62 -8.14 -9.17
N SER A 22 -5.16 -9.35 -9.56
CA SER A 22 -4.56 -9.58 -10.89
C SER A 22 -5.58 -10.27 -11.79
N ALA A 23 -5.81 -9.70 -12.97
CA ALA A 23 -6.50 -10.39 -14.05
C ALA A 23 -5.49 -11.28 -14.79
N ASP A 24 -5.24 -12.50 -14.30
CA ASP A 24 -4.52 -13.52 -15.04
C ASP A 24 -5.49 -14.60 -15.52
N ASN A 25 -5.71 -14.66 -16.84
CA ASN A 25 -6.52 -15.70 -17.48
C ASN A 25 -5.61 -16.90 -17.80
N SER A 26 -5.59 -17.88 -16.90
CA SER A 26 -5.01 -19.20 -17.14
C SER A 26 -5.85 -20.26 -16.42
N SER A 27 -6.94 -20.63 -17.09
CA SER A 27 -7.69 -21.90 -17.02
C SER A 27 -7.86 -22.58 -15.66
N SER A 28 -8.92 -22.19 -14.95
CA SER A 28 -9.95 -23.12 -14.49
C SER A 28 -11.23 -22.32 -14.26
N GLU A 29 -12.25 -22.56 -15.08
CA GLU A 29 -13.57 -21.95 -14.95
C GLU A 29 -14.12 -22.21 -13.54
N ASN A 30 -14.41 -21.14 -12.78
CA ASN A 30 -15.15 -21.02 -11.50
C ASN A 30 -14.47 -20.24 -10.35
N GLU A 31 -13.41 -19.47 -10.58
CA GLU A 31 -12.93 -18.52 -9.57
C GLU A 31 -12.93 -17.08 -10.11
N GLY A 32 -13.57 -16.18 -9.36
CA GLY A 32 -13.48 -14.74 -9.58
C GLY A 32 -12.03 -14.22 -9.50
N PRO A 33 -11.80 -12.91 -9.64
CA PRO A 33 -10.44 -12.35 -9.72
C PRO A 33 -9.57 -12.84 -8.55
N LYS A 34 -8.49 -13.56 -8.86
CA LYS A 34 -7.59 -14.17 -7.87
C LYS A 34 -6.86 -13.08 -7.12
N CYS A 35 -7.31 -12.84 -5.90
CA CYS A 35 -6.78 -11.80 -5.07
C CYS A 35 -5.74 -12.36 -4.10
N LYS A 36 -4.47 -11.96 -4.24
CA LYS A 36 -3.40 -12.43 -3.36
C LYS A 36 -3.41 -11.62 -2.07
N THR A 37 -3.70 -12.28 -0.95
CA THR A 37 -3.62 -11.66 0.39
C THR A 37 -2.19 -11.69 0.91
N ILE A 38 -1.62 -10.54 1.29
CA ILE A 38 -0.27 -10.44 1.86
C ILE A 38 -0.34 -9.90 3.28
N PHE A 39 0.28 -10.64 4.21
CA PHE A 39 0.40 -10.26 5.62
C PHE A 39 1.78 -9.67 5.92
N THR A 40 1.81 -8.53 6.61
CA THR A 40 3.06 -7.89 7.04
C THR A 40 3.15 -7.83 8.55
N PHE A 41 4.35 -8.11 9.07
CA PHE A 41 4.66 -8.06 10.50
C PHE A 41 5.93 -7.25 10.73
N GLY A 42 5.89 -6.37 11.73
CA GLY A 42 7.02 -5.51 12.09
C GLY A 42 7.19 -4.30 11.17
N TYR A 43 8.36 -3.68 11.27
CA TYR A 43 8.68 -2.41 10.60
C TYR A 43 9.53 -2.63 9.35
N GLY A 44 9.24 -1.85 8.30
CA GLY A 44 10.04 -1.74 7.08
C GLY A 44 9.63 -2.69 5.95
N TYR A 45 10.13 -2.39 4.75
CA TYR A 45 9.90 -3.15 3.52
C TYR A 45 10.78 -4.40 3.50
N ARG A 46 10.20 -5.58 3.72
CA ARG A 46 10.94 -6.86 3.85
C ARG A 46 10.78 -7.78 2.65
N GLN A 47 9.66 -7.67 1.95
CA GLN A 47 9.33 -8.53 0.82
C GLN A 47 8.88 -7.67 -0.35
N PHE A 48 9.48 -7.91 -1.50
CA PHE A 48 9.16 -7.24 -2.75
C PHE A 48 8.53 -8.24 -3.69
N PHE A 49 7.50 -7.78 -4.39
CA PHE A 49 6.72 -8.58 -5.32
C PHE A 49 6.80 -7.92 -6.69
N HIS A 50 6.95 -8.73 -7.73
CA HIS A 50 6.79 -8.24 -9.09
C HIS A 50 5.38 -7.70 -9.30
N MET A 51 5.31 -6.58 -10.00
CA MET A 51 4.06 -6.07 -10.53
C MET A 51 3.51 -7.04 -11.59
N SER A 52 2.20 -7.27 -11.60
CA SER A 52 1.58 -8.03 -12.68
C SER A 52 1.60 -7.23 -13.98
N GLN A 53 1.62 -7.92 -15.12
CA GLN A 53 1.56 -7.27 -16.44
C GLN A 53 0.30 -6.42 -16.60
N SER A 54 -0.83 -6.91 -16.07
CA SER A 54 -2.11 -6.19 -16.06
C SER A 54 -2.08 -4.86 -15.30
N SER A 55 -1.16 -4.72 -14.32
CA SER A 55 -0.98 -3.47 -13.59
C SER A 55 0.00 -2.51 -14.29
N LEU A 56 1.00 -3.01 -15.04
CA LEU A 56 2.01 -2.16 -15.72
C LEU A 56 1.53 -1.59 -17.06
N HIS A 57 0.60 -2.27 -17.73
CA HIS A 57 0.04 -1.81 -18.99
C HIS A 57 -1.48 -2.01 -19.00
N PRO A 58 -2.21 -1.30 -18.13
CA PRO A 58 -3.67 -1.33 -18.16
C PRO A 58 -4.16 -0.86 -19.54
N ALA A 59 -5.29 -1.41 -19.98
CA ALA A 59 -5.93 -1.02 -21.24
C ALA A 59 -6.29 0.49 -21.31
N SER A 60 -6.25 1.20 -20.18
CA SER A 60 -6.44 2.66 -20.09
C SER A 60 -5.32 3.48 -20.74
N GLY A 61 -4.15 2.88 -21.00
CA GLY A 61 -2.97 3.60 -21.47
C GLY A 61 -2.25 4.37 -20.36
N ASP A 62 -2.33 3.90 -19.10
CA ASP A 62 -1.45 4.36 -18.02
C ASP A 62 -0.18 3.48 -17.95
N LEU A 63 0.88 3.96 -17.29
CA LEU A 63 2.10 3.19 -16.99
C LEU A 63 1.96 2.27 -15.78
N LEU A 64 1.02 2.59 -14.90
CA LEU A 64 0.70 1.79 -13.74
C LEU A 64 -0.75 2.02 -13.36
N PHE A 65 -1.48 0.95 -13.09
CA PHE A 65 -2.74 1.00 -12.37
C PHE A 65 -2.83 -0.22 -11.45
N MET A 66 -2.78 0.02 -10.15
CA MET A 66 -2.86 -1.01 -9.13
C MET A 66 -4.08 -0.75 -8.26
N LYS A 67 -4.96 -1.75 -8.14
CA LYS A 67 -6.02 -1.79 -7.14
C LYS A 67 -5.60 -2.64 -5.95
N PHE A 68 -5.93 -2.19 -4.77
CA PHE A 68 -5.61 -2.91 -3.55
C PHE A 68 -6.57 -2.55 -2.40
N SER A 69 -6.90 -3.54 -1.59
CA SER A 69 -7.62 -3.32 -0.32
C SER A 69 -6.62 -3.13 0.82
N VAL A 70 -7.02 -2.46 1.91
CA VAL A 70 -6.21 -2.29 3.13
C VAL A 70 -7.12 -2.43 4.35
N LYS A 71 -6.72 -3.27 5.30
CA LYS A 71 -7.30 -3.33 6.65
C LYS A 71 -6.24 -3.01 7.70
N ALA A 72 -6.22 -1.78 8.19
CA ALA A 72 -5.25 -1.26 9.16
C ALA A 72 -5.88 -0.18 10.04
N ARG A 73 -5.38 -0.02 11.27
CA ARG A 73 -5.80 1.12 12.13
C ARG A 73 -5.19 2.45 11.67
N SER A 74 -3.98 2.43 11.15
CA SER A 74 -3.22 3.59 10.66
C SER A 74 -1.96 3.13 9.92
N ASP A 75 -1.28 4.09 9.28
CA ASP A 75 0.10 3.97 8.79
C ASP A 75 0.33 2.75 7.89
N ALA A 76 -0.50 2.60 6.85
CA ALA A 76 -0.25 1.62 5.80
C ALA A 76 0.73 2.22 4.78
N HIS A 77 1.87 1.58 4.59
CA HIS A 77 2.91 1.99 3.66
C HIS A 77 2.92 1.08 2.43
N ILE A 78 2.83 1.68 1.26
CA ILE A 78 2.96 1.04 -0.04
C ILE A 78 4.21 1.63 -0.71
N LEU A 79 5.15 0.77 -1.08
CA LEU A 79 6.33 1.14 -1.87
C LEU A 79 6.15 0.67 -3.29
N LEU A 80 6.44 1.55 -4.25
CA LEU A 80 6.60 1.22 -5.65
C LEU A 80 8.07 1.45 -6.03
N SER A 81 8.70 0.45 -6.64
CA SER A 81 10.14 0.50 -6.92
C SER A 81 10.51 -0.04 -8.30
N PRO A 82 11.58 0.52 -8.92
CA PRO A 82 12.26 -0.10 -10.05
C PRO A 82 12.98 -1.43 -9.72
N SER A 83 13.36 -1.67 -8.46
CA SER A 83 14.18 -2.83 -8.06
C SER A 83 13.56 -3.61 -6.88
N PRO A 84 13.90 -4.90 -6.69
CA PRO A 84 13.36 -5.73 -5.62
C PRO A 84 14.04 -5.50 -4.25
N SER A 85 15.07 -4.66 -4.19
CA SER A 85 15.83 -4.39 -2.98
C SER A 85 16.49 -3.01 -3.03
N PRO A 86 15.71 -1.92 -3.14
CA PRO A 86 16.30 -0.63 -3.34
C PRO A 86 17.06 -0.18 -2.10
N GLU A 87 18.18 0.49 -2.30
CA GLU A 87 18.94 1.10 -1.21
C GLU A 87 18.18 2.28 -0.61
N ASP A 88 18.58 2.74 0.58
CA ASP A 88 17.84 3.80 1.29
C ASP A 88 17.84 5.15 0.56
N LEU A 89 18.87 5.42 -0.25
CA LEU A 89 18.98 6.64 -1.04
C LEU A 89 18.36 6.51 -2.44
N GLU A 90 18.08 5.29 -2.89
CA GLU A 90 17.52 5.05 -4.21
C GLU A 90 16.09 5.60 -4.33
N PRO A 91 15.74 6.10 -5.51
CA PRO A 91 14.41 6.65 -5.75
C PRO A 91 13.35 5.56 -5.77
N VAL A 92 12.28 5.79 -5.03
CA VAL A 92 11.08 4.95 -4.95
C VAL A 92 9.87 5.85 -4.73
N TYR A 93 8.66 5.37 -5.01
CA TYR A 93 7.47 6.04 -4.49
C TYR A 93 7.03 5.36 -3.21
N GLU A 94 6.98 6.12 -2.12
CA GLU A 94 6.36 5.69 -0.85
C GLU A 94 5.03 6.42 -0.72
N ILE A 95 3.94 5.64 -0.76
CA ILE A 95 2.58 6.09 -0.50
C ILE A 95 2.23 5.67 0.92
N VAL A 96 1.84 6.63 1.75
CA VAL A 96 1.44 6.39 3.14
C VAL A 96 -0.02 6.74 3.30
N LEU A 97 -0.85 5.75 3.60
CA LEU A 97 -2.25 5.95 3.90
C LEU A 97 -2.46 6.00 5.41
N GLY A 98 -3.27 6.96 5.86
CA GLY A 98 -3.64 7.07 7.27
C GLY A 98 -2.45 7.33 8.21
N ALA A 99 -1.49 8.14 7.77
CA ALA A 99 -0.44 8.70 8.60
C ALA A 99 -1.01 9.59 9.73
N GLY A 100 -0.17 9.90 10.72
CA GLY A 100 -0.56 10.80 11.80
C GLY A 100 -1.74 10.27 12.63
N LYS A 101 -1.74 8.97 12.93
CA LYS A 101 -2.88 8.27 13.57
C LYS A 101 -4.15 8.32 12.72
N ASN A 102 -4.02 7.98 11.43
CA ASN A 102 -5.14 7.92 10.49
C ASN A 102 -5.78 9.28 10.18
N THR A 103 -4.98 10.35 10.10
CA THR A 103 -5.49 11.72 9.86
C THR A 103 -5.15 12.29 8.50
N PHE A 104 -4.03 11.88 7.90
CA PHE A 104 -3.61 12.35 6.58
C PHE A 104 -2.93 11.22 5.80
N SER A 105 -2.71 11.45 4.50
CA SER A 105 -1.98 10.55 3.62
C SER A 105 -0.90 11.32 2.87
N ASP A 106 0.21 10.66 2.51
CA ASP A 106 1.35 11.27 1.83
C ASP A 106 1.79 10.48 0.60
N ILE A 107 2.33 11.19 -0.40
CA ILE A 107 3.25 10.61 -1.40
C ILE A 107 4.65 11.16 -1.16
N ARG A 108 5.66 10.29 -1.20
CA ARG A 108 7.09 10.61 -1.07
C ARG A 108 7.88 9.96 -2.20
N ARG A 109 8.98 10.61 -2.60
CA ARG A 109 9.87 10.15 -3.69
C ARG A 109 11.11 9.36 -3.22
N ARG A 110 11.13 8.98 -1.95
CA ARG A 110 12.11 8.10 -1.31
C ARG A 110 11.54 7.68 0.05
N ARG A 111 11.96 6.54 0.57
CA ARG A 111 11.61 6.05 1.92
C ARG A 111 11.87 7.13 2.97
N ARG A 112 10.84 7.48 3.75
CA ARG A 112 10.94 8.42 4.88
C ARG A 112 11.53 9.79 4.51
N ALA A 113 11.49 10.16 3.23
CA ALA A 113 11.95 11.46 2.77
C ALA A 113 10.85 12.52 2.90
N ALA A 114 11.17 13.74 2.48
CA ALA A 114 10.21 14.84 2.43
C ALA A 114 8.99 14.47 1.57
N THR A 115 7.81 14.79 2.11
CA THR A 115 6.52 14.66 1.44
C THR A 115 6.48 15.52 0.18
N LYS A 116 5.96 14.95 -0.91
CA LYS A 116 5.75 15.62 -2.21
C LYS A 116 4.34 16.16 -2.35
N THR A 117 3.37 15.41 -1.85
CA THR A 117 1.99 15.87 -1.68
C THR A 117 1.39 15.20 -0.45
N SER A 118 0.42 15.87 0.17
CA SER A 118 -0.27 15.40 1.37
C SER A 118 -1.74 15.76 1.26
N ALA A 119 -2.61 14.90 1.77
CA ALA A 119 -4.04 15.15 1.84
C ALA A 119 -4.59 14.85 3.24
N TYR A 120 -5.53 15.67 3.69
CA TYR A 120 -6.29 15.39 4.91
C TYR A 120 -7.29 14.26 4.63
N THR A 121 -7.06 13.11 5.23
CA THR A 121 -7.79 11.86 4.96
C THR A 121 -8.11 11.18 6.28
N LYS A 122 -8.86 11.88 7.12
CA LYS A 122 -9.19 11.37 8.45
C LYS A 122 -10.00 10.09 8.35
N ASP A 123 -9.62 9.14 9.19
CA ASP A 123 -10.22 7.82 9.31
C ASP A 123 -10.24 7.06 7.98
N ILE A 124 -9.28 7.28 7.07
CA ILE A 124 -9.25 6.63 5.74
C ILE A 124 -9.07 5.11 5.82
N LEU A 125 -8.34 4.62 6.83
CA LEU A 125 -8.15 3.19 7.10
C LEU A 125 -9.09 2.69 8.22
N SER A 126 -9.36 1.38 8.24
CA SER A 126 -10.11 0.72 9.32
C SER A 126 -9.40 -0.54 9.82
N GLY A 127 -9.35 -0.70 11.15
CA GLY A 127 -8.81 -1.91 11.78
C GLY A 127 -9.78 -3.09 11.73
N THR A 128 -11.06 -2.85 11.43
CA THR A 128 -12.13 -3.86 11.44
C THR A 128 -12.56 -4.25 10.03
N GLU A 129 -12.41 -3.36 9.06
CA GLU A 129 -12.91 -3.51 7.69
C GLU A 129 -11.78 -3.32 6.67
N GLN A 130 -11.89 -4.03 5.55
CA GLN A 130 -11.06 -3.75 4.37
C GLN A 130 -11.62 -2.54 3.64
N ARG A 131 -10.72 -1.68 3.18
CA ARG A 131 -11.05 -0.51 2.36
C ARG A 131 -10.23 -0.51 1.11
N GLU A 132 -10.85 -0.16 -0.01
CA GLU A 132 -10.26 -0.34 -1.32
C GLU A 132 -9.78 0.98 -1.90
N PHE A 133 -8.62 0.90 -2.54
CA PHE A 133 -7.89 2.02 -3.09
C PHE A 133 -7.30 1.65 -4.44
N TRP A 134 -6.96 2.68 -5.20
CA TRP A 134 -6.16 2.54 -6.40
C TRP A 134 -4.98 3.51 -6.39
N VAL A 135 -3.92 3.09 -7.05
CA VAL A 135 -2.77 3.94 -7.39
C VAL A 135 -2.56 3.87 -8.89
N ARG A 136 -2.42 5.05 -9.50
CA ARG A 136 -2.26 5.25 -10.93
C ARG A 136 -0.96 6.02 -11.21
N MET A 137 -0.26 5.66 -12.28
CA MET A 137 0.78 6.50 -12.87
C MET A 137 0.54 6.62 -14.37
N ASN A 138 0.35 7.84 -14.87
CA ASN A 138 0.17 8.08 -16.31
C ASN A 138 1.52 8.23 -17.04
N HIS A 139 1.50 8.27 -18.37
CA HIS A 139 2.70 8.45 -19.20
C HIS A 139 3.44 9.77 -18.99
N GLN A 140 2.76 10.79 -18.46
CA GLN A 140 3.36 12.08 -18.15
C GLN A 140 4.07 12.07 -16.79
N GLY A 141 3.92 11.03 -15.97
CA GLY A 141 4.53 10.96 -14.64
C GLY A 141 3.65 11.46 -13.49
N MET A 142 2.36 11.69 -13.73
CA MET A 142 1.41 12.00 -12.67
C MET A 142 1.14 10.73 -11.88
N ILE A 143 1.39 10.79 -10.56
CA ILE A 143 1.04 9.74 -9.62
C ILE A 143 -0.21 10.17 -8.87
N SER A 144 -1.26 9.35 -8.95
CA SER A 144 -2.57 9.64 -8.39
C SER A 144 -3.01 8.50 -7.47
N VAL A 145 -3.65 8.83 -6.35
CA VAL A 145 -4.20 7.87 -5.38
C VAL A 145 -5.64 8.22 -5.07
N GLY A 146 -6.52 7.22 -5.12
CA GLY A 146 -7.95 7.40 -4.90
C GLY A 146 -8.63 6.22 -4.22
N HIS A 147 -9.91 6.40 -3.90
CA HIS A 147 -10.79 5.35 -3.40
C HIS A 147 -11.34 4.52 -4.55
N GLU A 148 -11.47 3.21 -4.34
CA GLU A 148 -12.17 2.37 -5.31
C GLU A 148 -13.63 2.83 -5.46
N GLY A 149 -14.10 2.94 -6.69
CA GLY A 149 -15.43 3.48 -7.02
C GLY A 149 -15.49 5.01 -7.16
N GLU A 150 -14.40 5.72 -6.86
CA GLU A 150 -14.27 7.16 -7.10
C GLU A 150 -13.25 7.42 -8.22
N ASP A 151 -13.63 8.24 -9.21
CA ASP A 151 -12.75 8.63 -10.31
C ASP A 151 -11.75 9.72 -9.91
N LEU A 152 -12.10 10.54 -8.91
CA LEU A 152 -11.27 11.65 -8.46
C LEU A 152 -10.25 11.17 -7.42
N PRO A 153 -8.95 11.43 -7.63
CA PRO A 153 -7.94 11.14 -6.62
C PRO A 153 -8.04 12.10 -5.44
N PHE A 154 -7.72 11.60 -4.25
CA PHE A 154 -7.53 12.44 -3.07
C PHE A 154 -6.07 12.89 -2.90
N MET A 155 -5.12 12.26 -3.59
CA MET A 155 -3.73 12.73 -3.70
C MET A 155 -3.25 12.66 -5.15
N GLU A 156 -2.58 13.72 -5.60
CA GLU A 156 -1.87 13.75 -6.87
C GLU A 156 -0.53 14.47 -6.74
N TRP A 157 0.46 13.95 -7.47
CA TRP A 157 1.76 14.59 -7.61
C TRP A 157 2.42 14.25 -8.95
N GLN A 158 2.91 15.29 -9.63
CA GLN A 158 3.64 15.19 -10.88
C GLN A 158 5.14 15.00 -10.61
N ASP A 159 5.69 13.85 -10.99
CA ASP A 159 7.14 13.64 -11.01
C ASP A 159 7.72 14.19 -12.33
N PRO A 160 8.70 15.12 -12.30
CA PRO A 160 9.40 15.55 -13.52
C PRO A 160 10.32 14.48 -14.11
N ASP A 161 10.69 13.45 -13.35
CA ASP A 161 11.55 12.34 -13.79
C ASP A 161 10.96 10.99 -13.37
N PRO A 162 9.93 10.48 -14.09
CA PRO A 162 9.14 9.35 -13.61
C PRO A 162 9.92 8.03 -13.57
N LEU A 163 9.76 7.29 -12.48
CA LEU A 163 10.39 5.97 -12.29
C LEU A 163 9.67 4.86 -13.06
N LEU A 164 10.42 3.96 -13.69
CA LEU A 164 9.88 2.69 -14.19
C LEU A 164 9.61 1.75 -13.01
N ILE A 165 8.34 1.58 -12.64
CA ILE A 165 7.94 0.71 -11.54
C ILE A 165 7.85 -0.74 -12.04
N LEU A 166 8.51 -1.66 -11.33
CA LEU A 166 8.48 -3.10 -11.63
C LEU A 166 8.12 -3.95 -10.40
N TYR A 167 8.28 -3.38 -9.20
CA TYR A 167 8.06 -4.06 -7.94
C TYR A 167 7.21 -3.22 -7.00
N PHE A 168 6.53 -3.91 -6.09
CA PHE A 168 5.92 -3.28 -4.93
C PHE A 168 6.31 -3.98 -3.64
N SER A 169 6.28 -3.24 -2.54
CA SER A 169 6.44 -3.75 -1.19
C SER A 169 5.45 -3.04 -0.27
N ILE A 170 5.08 -3.69 0.82
CA ILE A 170 4.12 -3.14 1.79
C ILE A 170 4.63 -3.39 3.20
N TYR A 171 4.30 -2.48 4.12
CA TYR A 171 4.35 -2.74 5.55
C TYR A 171 3.35 -1.86 6.29
N GLN A 172 3.04 -2.23 7.52
CA GLN A 172 2.28 -1.38 8.44
C GLN A 172 3.13 -1.03 9.65
N ARG A 173 3.02 0.22 10.12
CA ARG A 173 3.57 0.59 11.42
C ARG A 173 2.62 0.14 12.54
N TYR A 174 3.01 -0.85 13.35
CA TYR A 174 2.26 -1.20 14.56
C TYR A 174 2.46 -0.15 15.65
N ILE A 175 1.45 0.68 15.94
CA ILE A 175 1.41 1.48 17.17
C ILE A 175 0.83 0.58 18.28
N VAL A 176 1.70 0.05 19.13
CA VAL A 176 1.28 -0.53 20.43
C VAL A 176 1.06 0.65 21.37
N TRP A 177 -0.19 0.87 21.78
CA TRP A 177 -0.47 1.74 22.93
C TRP A 177 -0.19 0.93 24.20
N HIS A 178 0.61 1.48 25.11
CA HIS A 178 0.62 1.09 26.51
C HIS A 178 -0.51 1.82 27.24
#